data_AF-A0A9W6BCM5-F1
#
_entry.id   AF-A0A9W6BCM5-F1
#
_cell.length_a   1.000
_cell.length_b   1.000
_cell.length_c   1.000
_cell.angle_alpha   90.00
_cell.angle_beta   90.00
_cell.angle_gamma   90.00
#
_symmetry.space_group_name_H-M   'P 1'
#
loop_
_entity.id
_entity.type
_entity.pdbx_description
1 polymer ?
#
loop_
_entity_poly.entity_id
_entity_poly.type
_entity_poly.pdbx_seq_one_letter_code
_entity_poly.pdbx_strand_id
1 'polypeptide(L)'
;MLNFRAPHITHAPRRPQPRVQARSRCAVSIKAQIKLYTNPGSRGKITEWYLAELNVPHELVSVDMRRGEHKSQTFLAINPFGKVPAMTDGDLPLFESGAILLHLANKYGKLGADELGTAAQWTLFANSTLSEAFFNDRQRPTQMPVMLRTLNDLLTKKPYLTGDGFSVSDIAVGSYLLYLPLFFPDLDLTQYPAVWSYMQRLAERPTCPAPYKE
;
A
#
# COMPACT_ATOMS: atom_id res chain seq x y z
N MET A 1 -73.35 3.54 14.64
CA MET A 1 -72.66 4.84 14.79
C MET A 1 -72.07 4.90 16.20
N LEU A 2 -70.75 4.80 16.32
CA LEU A 2 -70.01 4.96 17.58
C LEU A 2 -68.74 5.75 17.25
N ASN A 3 -68.74 7.01 17.69
CA ASN A 3 -67.67 8.00 17.49
C ASN A 3 -66.54 7.76 18.49
N PHE A 4 -65.33 7.47 18.00
CA PHE A 4 -64.10 7.57 18.80
C PHE A 4 -63.37 8.86 18.43
N ARG A 5 -63.32 9.83 19.37
CA ARG A 5 -62.45 11.01 19.31
C ARG A 5 -61.04 10.62 19.75
N ALA A 6 -60.04 10.88 18.91
CA ALA A 6 -58.63 10.78 19.29
C ALA A 6 -58.21 12.00 20.14
N PRO A 7 -57.34 11.82 21.16
CA PRO A 7 -56.86 12.92 21.98
C PRO A 7 -55.77 13.75 21.28
N HIS A 8 -55.84 15.07 21.48
CA HIS A 8 -54.87 16.05 21.01
C HIS A 8 -53.51 15.89 21.73
N ILE A 9 -52.45 15.67 20.95
CA ILE A 9 -51.06 15.69 21.44
C ILE A 9 -50.55 17.13 21.33
N THR A 10 -50.30 17.77 22.47
CA THR A 10 -49.65 19.09 22.55
C THR A 10 -48.13 18.92 22.44
N HIS A 11 -47.50 19.61 21.49
CA HIS A 11 -46.05 19.65 21.35
C HIS A 11 -45.43 20.59 22.39
N ALA A 12 -44.54 20.05 23.23
CA ALA A 12 -43.72 20.85 24.14
C ALA A 12 -42.67 21.68 23.36
N PRO A 13 -42.29 22.88 23.83
CA PRO A 13 -41.32 23.72 23.14
C PRO A 13 -39.89 23.14 23.20
N ARG A 14 -39.19 23.14 22.07
CA ARG A 14 -37.79 22.69 21.95
C ARG A 14 -36.86 23.64 22.69
N ARG A 15 -36.00 23.12 23.58
CA ARG A 15 -34.90 23.89 24.18
C ARG A 15 -33.86 24.25 23.10
N PRO A 16 -33.31 25.48 23.09
CA PRO A 16 -32.23 25.84 22.19
C PRO A 16 -30.94 25.10 22.57
N GLN A 17 -30.29 24.48 21.58
CA GLN A 17 -28.97 23.86 21.76
C GLN A 17 -27.87 24.94 21.79
N PRO A 18 -26.83 24.79 22.62
CA PRO A 18 -25.71 25.72 22.66
C PRO A 18 -24.89 25.65 21.36
N ARG A 19 -24.66 26.80 20.72
CA ARG A 19 -23.76 26.93 19.56
C ARG A 19 -22.33 26.61 19.98
N VAL A 20 -21.81 25.47 19.51
CA VAL A 20 -20.38 25.16 19.57
C VAL A 20 -19.65 26.10 18.62
N GLN A 21 -18.91 27.08 19.16
CA GLN A 21 -18.04 27.93 18.36
C GLN A 21 -16.90 27.09 17.78
N ALA A 22 -16.81 27.06 16.45
CA ALA A 22 -15.72 26.44 15.73
C ALA A 22 -14.40 27.12 16.09
N ARG A 23 -13.52 26.41 16.81
CA ARG A 23 -12.15 26.86 17.01
C ARG A 23 -11.44 26.81 15.66
N SER A 24 -11.04 27.99 15.18
CA SER A 24 -10.15 28.15 14.02
C SER A 24 -8.91 27.28 14.20
N ARG A 25 -8.72 26.32 13.28
CA ARG A 25 -7.50 25.49 13.26
C ARG A 25 -6.39 26.31 12.61
N CYS A 26 -5.44 26.77 13.43
CA CYS A 26 -4.12 27.16 12.92
C CYS A 26 -3.55 25.99 12.10
N ALA A 27 -3.32 26.22 10.81
CA ALA A 27 -2.61 25.30 9.95
C ALA A 27 -1.15 25.24 10.40
N VAL A 28 -0.81 24.25 11.23
CA VAL A 28 0.59 23.88 11.45
C VAL A 28 1.10 23.34 10.12
N SER A 29 2.03 24.06 9.50
CA SER A 29 2.77 23.59 8.35
C SER A 29 3.63 22.40 8.79
N ILE A 30 3.13 21.19 8.54
CA ILE A 30 3.90 19.96 8.77
C ILE A 30 4.95 19.93 7.67
N LYS A 31 6.19 20.36 7.95
CA LYS A 31 7.33 19.93 7.14
C LYS A 31 7.32 18.41 7.17
N ALA A 32 7.03 17.78 6.04
CA ALA A 32 7.08 16.33 5.96
C ALA A 32 8.49 15.87 6.31
N GLN A 33 8.59 14.96 7.29
CA GLN A 33 9.86 14.42 7.79
C GLN A 33 10.11 13.01 7.26
N ILE A 34 9.49 12.65 6.13
CA ILE A 34 9.68 11.34 5.52
C ILE A 34 11.02 11.33 4.82
N LYS A 35 11.90 10.42 5.24
CA LYS A 35 13.07 10.01 4.47
C LYS A 35 12.92 8.54 4.14
N LEU A 36 12.95 8.21 2.85
CA LEU A 36 12.99 6.81 2.40
C LEU A 36 14.43 6.47 2.01
N TYR A 37 15.00 5.49 2.70
CA TYR A 37 16.32 4.95 2.43
C TYR A 37 16.19 3.74 1.51
N THR A 38 16.78 3.82 0.32
CA THR A 38 16.63 2.84 -0.75
C THR A 38 17.92 2.73 -1.57
N ASN A 39 17.97 1.80 -2.52
CA ASN A 39 18.98 1.79 -3.58
C ASN A 39 18.36 1.28 -4.90
N PRO A 40 18.97 1.61 -6.05
CA PRO A 40 18.53 1.07 -7.35
C PRO A 40 18.49 -0.46 -7.34
N GLY A 41 17.41 -1.04 -7.86
CA GLY A 41 17.24 -2.50 -7.95
C GLY A 41 16.81 -3.20 -6.66
N SER A 42 16.49 -2.49 -5.58
CA SER A 42 15.86 -3.09 -4.40
C SER A 42 14.34 -2.99 -4.41
N ARG A 43 13.73 -3.71 -3.46
CA ARG A 43 12.31 -3.58 -3.12
C ARG A 43 11.92 -2.19 -2.59
N GLY A 44 12.86 -1.25 -2.43
CA GLY A 44 12.52 0.13 -2.09
C GLY A 44 11.72 0.85 -3.18
N LYS A 45 11.71 0.33 -4.42
CA LYS A 45 10.82 0.83 -5.48
C LYS A 45 9.34 0.64 -5.18
N ILE A 46 8.99 -0.36 -4.37
CA ILE A 46 7.61 -0.59 -3.91
C ILE A 46 7.14 0.60 -3.07
N THR A 47 7.93 0.99 -2.07
CA THR A 47 7.59 2.09 -1.15
C THR A 47 7.74 3.46 -1.81
N GLU A 48 8.73 3.63 -2.70
CA GLU A 48 8.91 4.84 -3.49
C GLU A 48 7.70 5.09 -4.41
N TRP A 49 7.19 4.05 -5.07
CA TRP A 49 5.98 4.16 -5.89
C TRP A 49 4.79 4.63 -5.06
N TYR A 50 4.57 4.06 -3.88
CA TYR A 50 3.43 4.46 -3.06
C TYR A 50 3.54 5.91 -2.56
N LEU A 51 4.73 6.36 -2.18
CA LEU A 51 4.96 7.77 -1.82
C LEU A 51 4.63 8.71 -3.00
N ALA A 52 4.98 8.30 -4.23
CA ALA A 52 4.66 9.05 -5.42
C ALA A 52 3.13 9.09 -5.70
N GLU A 53 2.43 7.96 -5.55
CA GLU A 53 0.96 7.89 -5.66
C GLU A 53 0.25 8.77 -4.63
N LEU A 54 0.76 8.82 -3.40
CA LEU A 54 0.23 9.68 -2.35
C LEU A 54 0.57 11.16 -2.55
N ASN A 55 1.50 11.49 -3.46
CA ASN A 55 2.03 12.82 -3.69
C ASN A 55 2.46 13.52 -2.38
N VAL A 56 3.12 12.77 -1.49
CA VAL A 56 3.59 13.29 -0.21
C VAL A 56 5.03 13.79 -0.34
N PRO A 57 5.37 14.99 0.20
CA PRO A 57 6.75 15.44 0.21
C PRO A 57 7.64 14.49 1.02
N HIS A 58 8.76 14.08 0.46
CA HIS A 58 9.72 13.17 1.10
C HIS A 58 11.12 13.35 0.51
N GLU A 59 12.13 12.91 1.25
CA GLU A 59 13.51 12.80 0.80
C GLU A 59 13.81 11.36 0.41
N LEU A 60 14.38 11.14 -0.79
CA LEU A 60 14.94 9.85 -1.18
C LEU A 60 16.43 9.83 -0.85
N VAL A 61 16.82 8.94 0.06
CA VAL A 61 18.21 8.75 0.47
C VAL A 61 18.73 7.47 -0.17
N SER A 62 19.67 7.60 -1.12
CA SER A 62 20.31 6.41 -1.70
C SER A 62 21.36 5.86 -0.74
N VAL A 63 21.29 4.57 -0.46
CA VAL A 63 22.25 3.84 0.37
C VAL A 63 23.20 3.04 -0.53
N ASP A 64 24.50 3.33 -0.48
CA ASP A 64 25.48 2.56 -1.23
C ASP A 64 25.78 1.23 -0.54
N MET A 65 25.12 0.19 -1.03
CA MET A 65 25.29 -1.17 -0.53
C MET A 65 26.70 -1.72 -0.78
N ARG A 66 27.39 -1.29 -1.85
CA ARG A 66 28.75 -1.76 -2.19
C ARG A 66 29.80 -1.16 -1.27
N ARG A 67 29.62 0.11 -0.89
CA ARG A 67 30.46 0.80 0.10
C ARG A 67 30.14 0.40 1.55
N GLY A 68 29.11 -0.42 1.76
CA GLY A 68 28.75 -0.93 3.09
C GLY A 68 27.98 0.07 3.96
N GLU A 69 27.37 1.11 3.38
CA GLU A 69 26.67 2.16 4.15
C GLU A 69 25.50 1.62 4.99
N HIS A 70 24.84 0.57 4.50
CA HIS A 70 23.82 -0.20 5.21
C HIS A 70 24.31 -0.89 6.50
N LYS A 71 25.63 -0.95 6.72
CA LYS A 71 26.26 -1.48 7.95
C LYS A 71 26.78 -0.37 8.86
N SER A 72 26.67 0.89 8.45
CA SER A 72 27.05 2.02 9.30
C SER A 72 26.18 2.06 10.55
N GLN A 73 26.73 2.53 11.67
CA GLN A 73 25.97 2.69 12.91
C GLN A 73 24.74 3.57 12.71
N THR A 74 24.85 4.63 11.89
CA THR A 74 23.75 5.54 11.56
C THR A 74 22.61 4.81 10.84
N PHE A 75 22.90 3.97 9.85
CA PHE A 75 21.85 3.22 9.16
C PHE A 75 21.28 2.10 10.03
N LEU A 76 22.13 1.39 10.79
CA LEU A 76 21.70 0.31 11.68
C LEU A 76 20.81 0.80 12.82
N ALA A 77 20.93 2.06 13.24
CA ALA A 77 19.99 2.69 14.17
C ALA A 77 18.56 2.84 13.59
N ILE A 78 18.41 2.82 12.26
CA ILE A 78 17.12 2.86 11.57
C ILE A 78 16.64 1.44 11.25
N ASN A 79 17.51 0.62 10.67
CA ASN A 79 17.24 -0.79 10.41
C ASN A 79 18.39 -1.68 10.90
N PRO A 80 18.24 -2.38 12.04
CA PRO A 80 19.31 -3.19 12.63
C PRO A 80 19.73 -4.38 11.76
N PHE A 81 18.94 -4.75 10.75
CA PHE A 81 19.27 -5.83 9.81
C PHE A 81 20.11 -5.36 8.61
N GLY A 82 20.35 -4.05 8.48
CA GLY A 82 21.15 -3.50 7.39
C GLY A 82 20.52 -3.73 6.01
N LYS A 83 19.19 -3.70 5.92
CA LYS A 83 18.44 -3.91 4.67
C LYS A 83 17.71 -2.64 4.25
N VAL A 84 17.54 -2.49 2.94
CA VAL A 84 16.64 -1.50 2.34
C VAL A 84 15.41 -2.21 1.75
N PRO A 85 14.23 -1.57 1.72
CA PRO A 85 13.97 -0.21 2.19
C PRO A 85 13.94 -0.06 3.72
N ALA A 86 14.26 1.15 4.17
CA ALA A 86 13.98 1.66 5.50
C ALA A 86 13.43 3.09 5.37
N MET A 87 12.73 3.59 6.38
CA MET A 87 12.12 4.91 6.37
C MET A 87 12.22 5.54 7.75
N THR A 88 12.34 6.85 7.81
CA THR A 88 12.04 7.63 9.01
C THR A 88 10.86 8.55 8.75
N ASP A 89 9.99 8.70 9.74
CA ASP A 89 8.91 9.69 9.76
C ASP A 89 9.03 10.52 11.05
N GLY A 90 9.82 11.60 10.97
CA GLY A 90 10.33 12.26 12.17
C GLY A 90 11.26 11.31 12.94
N ASP A 91 11.00 11.13 14.23
CA ASP A 91 11.80 10.28 15.12
C ASP A 91 11.43 8.79 15.03
N LEU A 92 10.43 8.41 14.23
CA LEU A 92 9.99 7.02 14.07
C LEU A 92 10.81 6.32 12.97
N PRO A 93 11.71 5.37 13.30
CA PRO A 93 12.30 4.49 12.30
C PRO A 93 11.34 3.35 11.96
N LEU A 94 11.25 3.01 10.69
CA LEU A 94 10.52 1.86 10.16
C LEU A 94 11.36 1.13 9.12
N PHE A 95 11.30 -0.18 9.14
CA PHE A 95 11.82 -1.07 8.10
C PHE A 95 10.73 -2.08 7.73
N GLU A 96 11.01 -2.94 6.75
CA GLU A 96 10.03 -3.74 6.00
C GLU A 96 9.15 -2.90 5.07
N SER A 97 9.19 -3.23 3.77
CA SER A 97 8.40 -2.52 2.76
C SER A 97 6.90 -2.56 3.09
N GLY A 98 6.39 -3.71 3.57
CA GLY A 98 4.99 -3.85 3.93
C GLY A 98 4.58 -2.97 5.12
N ALA A 99 5.40 -2.90 6.16
CA ALA A 99 5.12 -2.04 7.31
C ALA A 99 5.14 -0.55 6.92
N ILE A 100 6.09 -0.14 6.07
CA ILE A 100 6.15 1.22 5.51
C ILE A 100 4.87 1.52 4.70
N LEU A 101 4.45 0.61 3.82
CA LEU A 101 3.22 0.76 3.04
C LEU A 101 1.98 0.94 3.94
N LEU A 102 1.81 0.10 4.96
CA LEU A 102 0.67 0.17 5.87
C LEU A 102 0.70 1.45 6.72
N HIS A 103 1.87 1.88 7.18
CA HIS A 103 2.01 3.15 7.91
C HIS A 103 1.58 4.34 7.04
N LEU A 104 2.07 4.41 5.81
CA LEU A 104 1.72 5.46 4.86
C LEU A 104 0.23 5.43 4.50
N ALA A 105 -0.33 4.23 4.28
CA ALA A 105 -1.73 4.06 3.94
C ALA A 105 -2.64 4.50 5.08
N ASN A 106 -2.31 4.14 6.32
CA ASN A 106 -3.05 4.57 7.48
C ASN A 106 -2.93 6.09 7.70
N LYS A 107 -1.71 6.64 7.63
CA LYS A 107 -1.43 8.05 7.91
C LYS A 107 -2.06 9.00 6.89
N TYR A 108 -1.94 8.68 5.59
CA TYR A 108 -2.37 9.57 4.51
C TYR A 108 -3.70 9.16 3.88
N GLY A 109 -4.02 7.86 3.85
CA GLY A 109 -5.29 7.33 3.36
C GLY A 109 -6.42 7.36 4.38
N LYS A 110 -6.12 7.49 5.69
CA LYS A 110 -7.09 7.50 6.79
C LYS A 110 -8.04 6.30 6.76
N LEU A 111 -7.47 5.11 6.62
CA LEU A 111 -8.21 3.86 6.58
C LEU A 111 -8.97 3.62 7.90
N GLY A 112 -10.19 3.12 7.82
CA GLY A 112 -10.88 2.53 8.96
C GLY A 112 -10.31 1.16 9.30
N ALA A 113 -10.84 0.54 10.36
CA ALA A 113 -10.30 -0.72 10.89
C ALA A 113 -10.39 -1.86 9.86
N ASP A 114 -11.51 -1.97 9.15
CA ASP A 114 -11.74 -3.03 8.17
C ASP A 114 -10.89 -2.82 6.90
N GLU A 115 -10.74 -1.57 6.43
CA GLU A 115 -9.85 -1.27 5.31
C GLU A 115 -8.39 -1.53 5.68
N LEU A 116 -7.97 -1.21 6.90
CA LEU A 116 -6.63 -1.52 7.39
C LEU A 116 -6.41 -3.04 7.49
N GLY A 117 -7.39 -3.80 7.97
CA GLY A 117 -7.33 -5.27 7.99
C GLY A 117 -7.16 -5.87 6.60
N THR A 118 -7.90 -5.34 5.62
CA THR A 118 -7.80 -5.76 4.23
C THR A 118 -6.45 -5.40 3.61
N ALA A 119 -5.97 -4.17 3.85
CA ALA A 119 -4.64 -3.73 3.39
C ALA A 119 -3.52 -4.60 3.98
N ALA A 120 -3.61 -4.91 5.28
CA ALA A 120 -2.66 -5.78 5.96
C ALA A 120 -2.69 -7.20 5.38
N GLN A 121 -3.88 -7.76 5.13
CA GLN A 121 -4.04 -9.08 4.50
C GLN A 121 -3.26 -9.17 3.18
N TRP A 122 -3.47 -8.23 2.26
CA TRP A 122 -2.82 -8.26 0.95
C TRP A 122 -1.32 -7.95 1.03
N THR A 123 -0.93 -7.06 1.95
CA THR A 123 0.48 -6.72 2.16
C THR A 123 1.28 -7.90 2.70
N LEU A 124 0.73 -8.58 3.72
CA LEU A 124 1.34 -9.79 4.29
C LEU A 124 1.33 -10.95 3.29
N PHE A 125 0.24 -11.11 2.54
CA PHE A 125 0.20 -12.06 1.43
C PHE A 125 1.33 -11.79 0.42
N ALA A 126 1.55 -10.54 0.01
CA ALA A 126 2.62 -10.19 -0.92
C ALA A 126 4.01 -10.52 -0.35
N ASN A 127 4.30 -10.12 0.89
CA ASN A 127 5.63 -10.27 1.47
C ASN A 127 5.97 -11.69 1.92
N SER A 128 5.00 -12.45 2.42
CA SER A 128 5.26 -13.76 3.03
C SER A 128 4.83 -14.94 2.16
N THR A 129 3.80 -14.77 1.33
CA THR A 129 3.24 -15.86 0.51
C THR A 129 3.66 -15.72 -0.94
N LEU A 130 3.37 -14.59 -1.56
CA LEU A 130 3.65 -14.35 -2.97
C LEU A 130 5.15 -14.26 -3.24
N SER A 131 5.90 -13.60 -2.35
CA SER A 131 7.36 -13.54 -2.42
C SER A 131 7.99 -14.93 -2.41
N GLU A 132 7.56 -15.82 -1.52
CA GLU A 132 8.06 -17.19 -1.47
C GLU A 132 7.64 -17.99 -2.70
N ALA A 133 6.37 -17.86 -3.11
CA ALA A 133 5.88 -18.52 -4.32
C ALA A 133 6.63 -18.10 -5.59
N PHE A 134 7.17 -16.88 -5.65
CA PHE A 134 7.86 -16.38 -6.84
C PHE A 134 9.38 -16.52 -6.76
N PHE A 135 10.00 -16.29 -5.61
CA PHE A 135 11.45 -16.12 -5.51
C PHE A 135 12.16 -17.21 -4.71
N ASN A 136 11.43 -18.18 -4.13
CA ASN A 136 12.03 -19.38 -3.56
C ASN A 136 12.10 -20.48 -4.62
N ASP A 137 13.30 -20.81 -5.11
CA ASP A 137 13.51 -21.79 -6.19
C ASP A 137 12.87 -23.16 -5.93
N ARG A 138 12.80 -23.58 -4.67
CA ARG A 138 12.21 -24.87 -4.29
C ARG A 138 10.69 -24.86 -4.40
N GLN A 139 10.05 -23.73 -4.09
CA GLN A 139 8.59 -23.60 -4.05
C GLN A 139 8.04 -23.11 -5.39
N ARG A 140 8.79 -22.26 -6.11
CA ARG A 140 8.35 -21.58 -7.32
C ARG A 140 7.69 -22.49 -8.35
N PRO A 141 8.27 -23.64 -8.74
CA PRO A 141 7.70 -24.47 -9.81
C PRO A 141 6.27 -24.96 -9.53
N THR A 142 5.91 -25.13 -8.26
CA THR A 142 4.58 -25.62 -7.86
C THR A 142 3.66 -24.50 -7.39
N GLN A 143 4.20 -23.48 -6.70
CA GLN A 143 3.40 -22.43 -6.07
C GLN A 143 3.09 -21.27 -7.02
N MET A 144 4.02 -20.84 -7.87
CA MET A 144 3.77 -19.71 -8.79
C MET A 144 2.55 -19.95 -9.68
N PRO A 145 2.37 -21.12 -10.34
CA PRO A 145 1.19 -21.36 -11.16
C PRO A 145 -0.12 -21.34 -10.37
N VAL A 146 -0.10 -21.79 -9.11
CA VAL A 146 -1.27 -21.76 -8.22
C VAL A 146 -1.64 -20.32 -7.88
N MET A 147 -0.66 -19.52 -7.44
CA MET A 147 -0.88 -18.11 -7.11
C MET A 147 -1.40 -17.31 -8.30
N LEU A 148 -0.80 -17.50 -9.49
CA LEU A 148 -1.22 -16.80 -10.70
C LEU A 148 -2.63 -17.20 -11.15
N ARG A 149 -3.01 -18.48 -11.09
CA ARG A 149 -4.38 -18.91 -11.37
C ARG A 149 -5.38 -18.28 -10.41
N THR A 150 -5.12 -18.33 -9.10
CA THR A 150 -6.02 -17.76 -8.10
C THR A 150 -6.15 -16.24 -8.24
N LEU A 151 -5.05 -15.52 -8.46
CA LEU A 151 -5.09 -14.08 -8.72
C LEU A 151 -5.84 -13.76 -10.01
N ASN A 152 -5.64 -14.54 -11.06
CA ASN A 152 -6.37 -14.39 -12.32
C ASN A 152 -7.88 -14.50 -12.09
N ASP A 153 -8.35 -15.55 -11.42
CA ASP A 153 -9.77 -15.75 -11.14
C ASP A 153 -10.37 -14.62 -10.29
N LEU A 154 -9.61 -14.09 -9.33
CA LEU A 154 -10.04 -12.94 -8.52
C LEU A 154 -10.15 -11.66 -9.35
N LEU A 155 -9.19 -11.40 -10.23
CA LEU A 155 -9.11 -10.19 -11.05
C LEU A 155 -10.08 -10.21 -12.24
N THR A 156 -10.70 -11.36 -12.57
CA THR A 156 -11.84 -11.37 -13.50
C THR A 156 -13.07 -10.64 -12.95
N LYS A 157 -13.17 -10.51 -11.62
CA LYS A 157 -14.38 -10.02 -10.93
C LYS A 157 -14.29 -8.55 -10.52
N LYS A 158 -13.07 -8.01 -10.45
CA LYS A 158 -12.81 -6.67 -9.92
C LYS A 158 -11.53 -6.09 -10.56
N PRO A 159 -11.50 -4.78 -10.86
CA PRO A 159 -10.35 -4.16 -11.51
C PRO A 159 -9.13 -4.04 -10.60
N TYR A 160 -9.31 -4.02 -9.28
CA TYR A 160 -8.25 -3.94 -8.27
C TYR A 160 -8.51 -4.93 -7.12
N LEU A 161 -7.50 -5.16 -6.27
CA LEU A 161 -7.56 -6.19 -5.24
C LEU A 161 -8.62 -5.93 -4.16
N THR A 162 -8.98 -4.67 -3.93
CA THR A 162 -9.98 -4.26 -2.93
C THR A 162 -11.29 -3.77 -3.55
N GLY A 163 -11.53 -4.02 -4.83
CA GLY A 163 -12.75 -3.63 -5.54
C GLY A 163 -12.45 -2.67 -6.69
N ASP A 164 -13.13 -1.53 -6.73
CA ASP A 164 -13.08 -0.60 -7.87
C ASP A 164 -11.92 0.40 -7.82
N GLY A 165 -11.36 0.63 -6.64
CA GLY A 165 -10.31 1.62 -6.41
C GLY A 165 -8.92 1.02 -6.25
N PHE A 166 -7.93 1.69 -6.85
CA PHE A 166 -6.52 1.41 -6.60
C PHE A 166 -6.15 1.73 -5.15
N SER A 167 -5.39 0.83 -4.52
CA SER A 167 -5.06 0.90 -3.09
C SER A 167 -3.61 0.50 -2.82
N VAL A 168 -3.21 0.59 -1.55
CA VAL A 168 -1.92 0.05 -1.08
C VAL A 168 -1.78 -1.46 -1.32
N SER A 169 -2.89 -2.20 -1.35
CA SER A 169 -2.89 -3.64 -1.67
C SER A 169 -2.37 -3.89 -3.08
N ASP A 170 -2.73 -3.00 -4.02
CA ASP A 170 -2.32 -3.07 -5.41
C ASP A 170 -0.85 -2.69 -5.60
N ILE A 171 -0.33 -1.75 -4.80
CA ILE A 171 1.13 -1.53 -4.72
C ILE A 171 1.83 -2.79 -4.24
N ALA A 172 1.35 -3.37 -3.13
CA ALA A 172 2.00 -4.48 -2.46
C ALA A 172 2.09 -5.72 -3.35
N VAL A 173 0.96 -6.17 -3.92
CA VAL A 173 0.92 -7.36 -4.79
C VAL A 173 1.36 -7.01 -6.21
N GLY A 174 0.89 -5.89 -6.76
CA GLY A 174 1.17 -5.49 -8.13
C GLY A 174 2.64 -5.30 -8.42
N SER A 175 3.42 -4.76 -7.47
CA SER A 175 4.87 -4.66 -7.65
C SER A 175 5.54 -6.03 -7.83
N TYR A 176 5.08 -7.07 -7.13
CA TYR A 176 5.61 -8.42 -7.29
C TYR A 176 5.22 -9.03 -8.64
N LEU A 177 4.03 -8.74 -9.14
CA LEU A 177 3.60 -9.16 -10.48
C LEU A 177 4.41 -8.45 -11.57
N LEU A 178 4.65 -7.14 -11.41
CA LEU A 178 5.45 -6.33 -12.33
C LEU A 178 6.94 -6.70 -12.33
N TYR A 179 7.42 -7.40 -11.29
CA TYR A 179 8.76 -8.01 -11.31
C TYR A 179 8.83 -9.27 -12.18
N LEU A 180 7.71 -9.95 -12.47
CA LEU A 180 7.76 -11.24 -13.17
C LEU A 180 8.45 -11.17 -14.54
N PRO A 181 8.14 -10.20 -15.43
CA PRO A 181 8.83 -10.09 -16.72
C PRO A 181 10.34 -9.83 -16.57
N LEU A 182 10.74 -9.09 -15.53
CA LEU A 182 12.15 -8.75 -15.27
C LEU A 182 12.98 -9.96 -14.80
N PHE A 183 12.39 -10.83 -13.97
CA PHE A 183 13.11 -11.95 -13.36
C PHE A 183 12.86 -13.28 -14.08
N PHE A 184 11.75 -13.41 -14.82
CA PHE A 184 11.32 -14.61 -15.50
C PHE A 184 10.84 -14.27 -16.92
N PRO A 185 11.74 -13.84 -17.82
CA PRO A 185 11.36 -13.39 -19.16
C PRO A 185 10.69 -14.46 -20.02
N ASP A 186 10.92 -15.74 -19.71
CA ASP A 186 10.33 -16.89 -20.42
C ASP A 186 8.95 -17.30 -19.87
N LEU A 187 8.44 -16.62 -18.83
CA LEU A 187 7.14 -16.93 -18.24
C LEU A 187 6.00 -16.46 -19.17
N ASP A 188 5.22 -17.41 -19.67
CA ASP A 188 4.02 -17.11 -20.47
C ASP A 188 2.85 -16.59 -19.60
N LEU A 189 2.79 -15.27 -19.46
CA LEU A 189 1.71 -14.58 -18.74
C LEU A 189 0.39 -14.51 -19.51
N THR A 190 0.37 -14.89 -20.80
CA THR A 190 -0.87 -14.86 -21.62
C THR A 190 -1.90 -15.89 -21.13
N GLN A 191 -1.46 -16.90 -20.39
CA GLN A 191 -2.31 -17.88 -19.70
C GLN A 191 -3.10 -17.28 -18.52
N TYR A 192 -2.76 -16.06 -18.10
CA TYR A 192 -3.39 -15.34 -16.99
C TYR A 192 -3.90 -13.97 -17.47
N PRO A 193 -4.90 -13.91 -18.37
CA PRO A 193 -5.30 -12.68 -19.05
C PRO A 193 -5.78 -11.57 -18.12
N ALA A 194 -6.40 -11.90 -16.98
CA ALA A 194 -6.83 -10.91 -15.99
C ALA A 194 -5.65 -10.36 -15.19
N VAL A 195 -4.65 -11.21 -14.86
CA VAL A 195 -3.38 -10.75 -14.27
C VAL A 195 -2.63 -9.86 -15.24
N TRP A 196 -2.53 -10.27 -16.50
CA TRP A 196 -1.87 -9.47 -17.55
C TRP A 196 -2.52 -8.09 -17.70
N SER A 197 -3.86 -8.06 -17.87
CA SER A 197 -4.60 -6.80 -17.98
C SER A 197 -4.46 -5.92 -16.74
N TYR A 198 -4.40 -6.53 -15.55
CA TYR A 198 -4.15 -5.84 -14.29
C TYR A 198 -2.74 -5.24 -14.25
N MET A 199 -1.71 -5.99 -14.64
CA MET A 199 -0.33 -5.49 -14.71
C MET A 199 -0.21 -4.31 -15.68
N GLN A 200 -0.81 -4.39 -16.87
CA GLN A 200 -0.83 -3.29 -17.83
C GLN A 200 -1.47 -2.03 -17.24
N ARG A 201 -2.63 -2.18 -16.59
CA ARG A 201 -3.32 -1.07 -15.89
C ARG A 201 -2.45 -0.42 -14.81
N LEU A 202 -1.67 -1.22 -14.10
CA LEU A 202 -0.73 -0.74 -13.09
C LEU A 202 0.47 0.00 -13.73
N ALA A 203 1.03 -0.54 -14.81
CA ALA A 203 2.14 0.06 -15.54
C ALA A 203 1.76 1.40 -16.21
N GLU A 204 0.50 1.56 -16.62
CA GLU A 204 -0.04 2.80 -17.18
C GLU A 204 -0.14 3.94 -16.15
N ARG A 205 -0.03 3.65 -14.85
CA ARG A 205 -0.13 4.68 -13.82
C ARG A 205 1.02 5.69 -13.96
N PRO A 206 0.75 7.01 -13.90
CA PRO A 206 1.77 8.04 -14.15
C PRO A 206 3.02 7.89 -13.26
N THR A 207 2.81 7.54 -12.01
CA THR A 207 3.84 7.40 -10.98
C THR A 207 4.42 5.99 -10.87
N CYS A 208 3.97 5.04 -11.71
CA CYS A 208 4.54 3.70 -11.77
C CYS A 208 6.04 3.80 -12.15
N PRO A 209 6.95 3.15 -11.38
CA PRO A 209 8.38 3.19 -11.64
C PRO A 209 8.74 2.73 -13.05
N ALA A 210 9.72 3.38 -13.68
CA ALA A 210 10.16 3.05 -15.03
C ALA A 210 10.51 1.56 -15.25
N PRO A 211 11.21 0.87 -14.32
CA PRO A 211 11.50 -0.56 -14.49
C PRO A 211 10.27 -1.47 -14.56
N TYR A 212 9.08 -0.99 -14.18
CA TYR A 212 7.84 -1.77 -14.24
C TYR A 212 7.07 -1.55 -15.54
N LYS A 213 7.53 -0.64 -16.40
CA LYS A 213 6.87 -0.26 -17.67
C LYS A 213 7.48 -0.94 -18.89
N GLU A 214 8.65 -1.54 -18.73
CA GLU A 214 9.41 -2.26 -19.75
C GLU A 214 9.09 -3.76 -19.68
#